data_AF-A0A2R5FL96-F1
#
_entry.id   AF-A0A2R5FL96-F1
#
_cell.length_a   1.000
_cell.length_b   1.000
_cell.length_c   1.000
_cell.angle_alpha   90.00
_cell.angle_beta   90.00
_cell.angle_gamma   90.00
#
_symmetry.space_group_name_H-M   'P 1'
#
loop_
_entity.id
_entity.type
_entity.pdbx_description
1 polymer ?
#
loop_
_entity_poly.entity_id
_entity_poly.type
_entity_poly.pdbx_seq_one_letter_code
_entity_poly.pdbx_strand_id
1 'polypeptide(L)'
;MQFGLEIDPTVRLHASWLCDIDIEEQRLETKLKSLVNDEQFKIYNQIFDAFNFGLRIRARLLSRIYPFEAFLINGKQLIEREVREVKKKQITRENGKSVVKFLPGDVKRVKRNRSRDAFKLRLGMGTLLEQSGDKLVEKGAGSALCRMNFWQHVITKIEVDGRLPDNPIGNEIAVYKETLKKNVDGSGKQLLNGKHLQNKLMSKVANMLFRELSRAIAVKLSTE
;
A
#
# COMPACT_ATOMS: atom_id res chain seq x y z
N MET A 1 43.06 -12.79 -27.15
CA MET A 1 41.77 -12.24 -26.69
C MET A 1 40.77 -12.41 -27.82
N GLN A 2 39.88 -13.39 -27.69
CA GLN A 2 39.46 -14.23 -28.80
C GLN A 2 37.94 -14.39 -28.78
N PHE A 3 37.21 -13.40 -29.30
CA PHE A 3 35.80 -13.58 -29.68
C PHE A 3 35.41 -12.90 -31.01
N GLY A 4 36.27 -12.09 -31.65
CA GLY A 4 36.05 -11.60 -33.01
C GLY A 4 34.78 -10.76 -33.23
N LEU A 5 34.14 -10.28 -32.16
CA LEU A 5 32.92 -9.49 -32.22
C LEU A 5 33.26 -8.01 -32.03
N GLU A 6 33.06 -7.21 -33.07
CA GLU A 6 33.05 -5.77 -32.94
C GLU A 6 31.81 -5.33 -32.18
N ILE A 7 31.98 -4.49 -31.14
CA ILE A 7 30.85 -3.94 -30.40
C ILE A 7 30.19 -2.88 -31.27
N ASP A 8 28.93 -3.12 -31.63
CA ASP A 8 28.07 -2.21 -32.39
C ASP A 8 28.13 -0.77 -31.79
N PRO A 9 28.45 0.26 -32.61
CA PRO A 9 28.45 1.65 -32.18
C PRO A 9 27.14 2.10 -31.50
N THR A 10 26.00 1.56 -31.94
CA THR A 10 24.68 1.83 -31.36
C THR A 10 24.59 1.32 -29.92
N VAL A 11 25.15 0.14 -29.64
CA VAL A 11 25.19 -0.43 -28.29
C VAL A 11 26.07 0.43 -27.38
N ARG A 12 27.19 0.95 -27.88
CA ARG A 12 28.03 1.88 -27.12
C ARG A 12 27.30 3.19 -26.80
N LEU A 13 26.57 3.74 -27.77
CA LEU A 13 25.76 4.95 -27.57
C LEU A 13 24.67 4.72 -26.51
N HIS A 14 23.93 3.61 -26.59
CA HIS A 14 22.92 3.27 -25.57
C HIS A 14 23.52 3.06 -24.18
N ALA A 15 24.70 2.43 -24.09
CA ALA A 15 25.41 2.29 -22.82
C ALA A 15 25.77 3.67 -22.23
N SER A 16 26.23 4.61 -23.06
CA SER A 16 26.49 6.00 -22.62
C SER A 16 25.23 6.65 -22.05
N TRP A 17 24.09 6.53 -22.74
CA TRP A 17 22.82 7.10 -22.24
C TRP A 17 22.40 6.50 -20.90
N LEU A 18 22.59 5.19 -20.70
CA LEU A 18 22.29 4.56 -19.42
C LEU A 18 23.17 5.12 -18.30
N CYS A 19 24.45 5.36 -18.56
CA CYS A 19 25.35 6.00 -17.60
C CYS A 19 24.89 7.43 -17.28
N ASP A 20 24.51 8.23 -18.28
CA ASP A 20 24.05 9.61 -18.08
C ASP A 20 22.75 9.66 -17.27
N ILE A 21 21.82 8.73 -17.54
CA ILE A 21 20.56 8.61 -16.79
C ILE A 21 20.83 8.24 -15.31
N ASP A 22 21.77 7.32 -15.05
CA ASP A 22 22.12 6.94 -13.68
C ASP A 22 22.71 8.11 -12.89
N ILE A 23 23.62 8.88 -13.49
CA ILE A 23 24.21 10.08 -12.89
C ILE A 23 23.12 11.11 -12.56
N GLU A 24 22.19 11.33 -13.50
CA GLU A 24 21.07 12.25 -13.27
C GLU A 24 20.11 11.75 -12.19
N GLU A 25 19.86 10.44 -12.11
CA GLU A 25 19.07 9.86 -11.03
C GLU A 25 19.71 10.13 -9.66
N GLN A 26 21.01 9.89 -9.50
CA GLN A 26 21.74 10.16 -8.25
C GLN A 26 21.71 11.65 -7.86
N ARG A 27 21.85 12.54 -8.84
CA ARG A 27 21.75 14.00 -8.65
C ARG A 27 20.35 14.39 -8.16
N LEU A 28 19.31 13.83 -8.76
CA LEU A 28 17.91 14.06 -8.35
C LEU A 28 17.63 13.49 -6.97
N GLU A 29 18.17 12.32 -6.62
CA GLU A 29 18.03 11.74 -5.28
C GLU A 29 18.66 12.61 -4.20
N THR A 30 19.82 13.20 -4.49
CA THR A 30 20.49 14.14 -3.56
C THR A 30 19.60 15.35 -3.27
N LYS A 31 19.00 15.94 -4.33
CA LYS A 31 18.04 17.05 -4.18
C LYS A 31 16.80 16.60 -3.43
N LEU A 32 16.24 15.45 -3.78
CA LEU A 32 15.05 14.90 -3.14
C LEU A 32 15.26 14.64 -1.65
N LYS A 33 16.45 14.20 -1.25
CA LYS A 33 16.82 13.99 0.15
C LYS A 33 16.73 15.29 0.95
N SER A 34 17.13 16.42 0.38
CA SER A 34 16.98 17.72 1.07
C SER A 34 15.50 18.08 1.27
N LEU A 35 14.68 17.95 0.22
CA LEU A 35 13.25 18.29 0.27
C LEU A 35 12.46 17.40 1.22
N VAL A 36 12.73 16.08 1.22
CA VAL A 36 12.02 15.13 2.09
C VAL A 36 12.35 15.37 3.57
N ASN A 37 13.53 15.91 3.89
CA ASN A 37 13.96 16.18 5.26
C ASN A 37 13.67 17.61 5.74
N ASP A 38 12.86 18.37 5.00
CA ASP A 38 12.35 19.66 5.46
C ASP A 38 11.62 19.52 6.81
N GLU A 39 11.75 20.52 7.70
CA GLU A 39 11.26 20.46 9.08
C GLU A 39 9.74 20.20 9.14
N GLN A 40 8.97 20.68 8.14
CA GLN A 40 7.52 20.43 8.08
C GLN A 40 7.17 18.93 7.95
N PHE A 41 8.10 18.11 7.44
CA PHE A 41 7.92 16.67 7.27
C PHE A 41 8.47 15.84 8.43
N LYS A 42 9.01 16.46 9.48
CA LYS A 42 9.65 15.77 10.62
C LYS A 42 8.77 14.71 11.27
N ILE A 43 7.49 15.03 11.53
CA ILE A 43 6.53 14.09 12.12
C ILE A 43 6.29 12.89 11.18
N TYR A 44 6.16 13.15 9.87
CA TYR A 44 6.00 12.10 8.87
C TYR A 44 7.23 11.20 8.82
N ASN A 45 8.42 11.79 8.79
CA ASN A 45 9.68 11.05 8.72
C ASN A 45 9.91 10.17 9.94
N GLN A 46 9.61 10.65 11.15
CA GLN A 46 9.67 9.84 12.38
C GLN A 46 8.77 8.59 12.28
N ILE A 47 7.56 8.76 11.73
CA ILE A 47 6.66 7.63 11.50
C ILE A 47 7.21 6.71 10.41
N PHE A 48 7.72 7.26 9.30
CA PHE A 48 8.29 6.48 8.21
C PHE A 48 9.53 5.67 8.61
N ASP A 49 10.34 6.18 9.54
CA ASP A 49 11.47 5.47 10.15
C ASP A 49 10.99 4.19 10.83
N ALA A 50 9.86 4.26 11.55
CA ALA A 50 9.30 3.11 12.23
C ALA A 50 8.82 2.00 11.27
N PHE A 51 8.54 2.33 10.00
CA PHE A 51 8.27 1.37 8.92
C PHE A 51 9.51 0.98 8.11
N ASN A 52 10.68 1.57 8.37
CA ASN A 52 11.89 1.40 7.56
C ASN A 52 11.66 1.75 6.07
N PHE A 53 10.95 2.85 5.79
CA PHE A 53 10.77 3.34 4.42
C PHE A 53 12.02 4.08 3.93
N GLY A 54 12.46 3.75 2.71
CA GLY A 54 13.55 4.44 2.04
C GLY A 54 13.12 5.76 1.37
N LEU A 55 14.09 6.54 0.89
CA LEU A 55 13.91 7.89 0.34
C LEU A 55 12.80 7.98 -0.72
N ARG A 56 12.85 7.12 -1.75
CA ARG A 56 11.86 7.11 -2.84
C ARG A 56 10.44 6.82 -2.34
N ILE A 57 10.29 5.98 -1.32
CA ILE A 57 8.97 5.68 -0.73
C ILE A 57 8.46 6.90 0.02
N ARG A 58 9.28 7.51 0.89
CA ARG A 58 8.92 8.72 1.64
C ARG A 58 8.45 9.84 0.71
N ALA A 59 9.25 10.16 -0.31
CA ALA A 59 8.91 11.18 -1.29
C ALA A 59 7.55 10.95 -1.96
N ARG A 60 7.29 9.71 -2.42
CA ARG A 60 6.01 9.38 -3.06
C ARG A 60 4.84 9.36 -2.09
N LEU A 61 5.07 9.01 -0.82
CA LEU A 61 4.02 9.08 0.19
C LEU A 61 3.68 10.55 0.49
N LEU A 62 4.68 11.38 0.80
CA LEU A 62 4.51 12.80 1.10
C LEU A 62 3.76 13.54 0.00
N SER A 63 4.12 13.33 -1.27
CA SER A 63 3.44 13.98 -2.41
C SER A 63 1.96 13.61 -2.57
N ARG A 64 1.46 12.61 -1.84
CA ARG A 64 0.07 12.14 -1.91
C ARG A 64 -0.72 12.36 -0.63
N ILE A 65 -0.05 12.47 0.50
CA ILE A 65 -0.69 12.50 1.82
C ILE A 65 -0.42 13.78 2.62
N TYR A 66 0.45 14.67 2.12
CA TYR A 66 0.67 15.98 2.73
C TYR A 66 -0.26 17.04 2.10
N PRO A 67 -0.88 17.93 2.90
CA PRO A 67 -1.01 17.86 4.35
C PRO A 67 -1.97 16.73 4.78
N PHE A 68 -1.73 16.10 5.93
CA PHE A 68 -2.52 14.94 6.38
C PHE A 68 -3.90 15.36 6.89
N GLU A 69 -4.00 16.60 7.33
CA GLU A 69 -5.20 17.32 7.75
C GLU A 69 -6.28 17.29 6.66
N ALA A 70 -5.90 17.19 5.38
CA ALA A 70 -6.84 17.04 4.26
C ALA A 70 -7.69 15.76 4.34
N PHE A 71 -7.31 14.77 5.15
CA PHE A 71 -8.11 13.57 5.40
C PHE A 71 -8.99 13.68 6.64
N LEU A 72 -8.84 14.72 7.45
CA LEU A 72 -9.53 14.91 8.72
C LEU A 72 -10.65 15.95 8.59
N ILE A 73 -11.64 15.86 9.47
CA ILE A 73 -12.70 16.86 9.64
C ILE A 73 -12.61 17.39 11.06
N ASN A 74 -12.37 18.69 11.21
CA ASN A 74 -12.15 19.35 12.50
C ASN A 74 -11.08 18.62 13.34
N GLY A 75 -9.95 18.28 12.70
CA GLY A 75 -8.85 17.56 13.34
C GLY A 75 -9.16 16.11 13.71
N LYS A 76 -10.32 15.54 13.35
CA LYS A 76 -10.71 14.16 13.70
C LYS A 76 -11.05 13.32 12.47
N GLN A 77 -10.97 12.01 12.63
CA GLN A 77 -11.34 11.08 11.56
C GLN A 77 -12.87 11.09 11.34
N LEU A 78 -13.31 11.19 10.10
CA LEU A 78 -14.71 11.05 9.72
C LEU A 78 -15.11 9.57 9.73
N ILE A 79 -15.93 9.20 10.71
CA ILE A 79 -16.51 7.85 10.83
C ILE A 79 -18.03 7.95 10.66
N GLU A 80 -18.51 7.49 9.52
CA GLU A 80 -19.94 7.40 9.22
C GLU A 80 -20.51 6.04 9.62
N ARG A 81 -21.81 6.00 9.90
CA ARG A 81 -22.56 4.77 10.11
C ARG A 81 -23.56 4.62 8.98
N GLU A 82 -23.26 3.73 8.04
CA GLU A 82 -24.11 3.45 6.89
C GLU A 82 -24.97 2.21 7.21
N VAL A 83 -26.25 2.27 6.87
CA VAL A 83 -27.16 1.13 6.92
C VAL A 83 -27.09 0.43 5.58
N ARG A 84 -26.55 -0.80 5.54
CA ARG A 84 -26.44 -1.56 4.29
C ARG A 84 -26.97 -2.98 4.48
N GLU A 85 -27.64 -3.46 3.44
CA GLU A 85 -28.02 -4.86 3.35
C GLU A 85 -26.78 -5.74 3.13
N VAL A 86 -26.55 -6.69 4.03
CA VAL A 86 -25.44 -7.64 3.92
C VAL A 86 -25.98 -8.94 3.33
N LYS A 87 -25.83 -9.09 2.00
CA LYS A 87 -26.30 -10.28 1.27
C LYS A 87 -25.68 -11.56 1.82
N LYS A 88 -26.49 -12.61 2.01
CA LYS A 88 -26.01 -13.94 2.41
C LYS A 88 -25.44 -14.66 1.19
N LYS A 89 -24.18 -15.10 1.28
CA LYS A 89 -23.50 -15.84 0.21
C LYS A 89 -23.77 -17.34 0.39
N GLN A 90 -24.54 -17.95 -0.50
CA GLN A 90 -24.64 -19.40 -0.61
C GLN A 90 -23.74 -19.88 -1.75
N ILE A 91 -22.94 -20.91 -1.45
CA ILE A 91 -22.07 -21.57 -2.43
C ILE A 91 -22.63 -22.98 -2.61
N THR A 92 -23.23 -23.23 -3.77
CA THR A 92 -23.65 -24.58 -4.19
C THR A 92 -22.70 -25.09 -5.27
N ARG A 93 -22.49 -26.41 -5.31
CA ARG A 93 -21.76 -27.06 -6.40
C ARG A 93 -22.78 -27.68 -7.35
N GLU A 94 -22.81 -27.17 -8.58
CA GLU A 94 -23.63 -27.71 -9.67
C GLU A 94 -22.67 -28.05 -10.84
N ASN A 95 -22.73 -29.30 -11.33
CA ASN A 95 -21.90 -29.80 -12.45
C ASN A 95 -20.40 -29.50 -12.32
N GLY A 96 -19.83 -29.73 -11.12
CA GLY A 96 -18.41 -29.50 -10.84
C GLY A 96 -17.99 -28.03 -10.78
N LYS A 97 -18.90 -27.07 -11.03
CA LYS A 97 -18.65 -25.63 -10.91
C LYS A 97 -19.27 -25.11 -9.61
N SER A 98 -18.55 -24.20 -8.94
CA SER A 98 -19.08 -23.50 -7.76
C SER A 98 -19.97 -22.35 -8.22
N VAL A 99 -21.28 -22.46 -7.98
CA VAL A 99 -22.25 -21.40 -8.25
C VAL A 99 -22.45 -20.60 -6.96
N VAL A 100 -22.19 -19.30 -7.03
CA VAL A 100 -22.38 -18.37 -5.90
C VAL A 100 -23.70 -17.65 -6.08
N LYS A 101 -24.67 -17.88 -5.19
CA LYS A 101 -25.92 -17.13 -5.13
C LYS A 101 -25.88 -16.16 -3.95
N PHE A 102 -26.26 -14.90 -4.21
CA PHE A 102 -26.40 -13.88 -3.18
C PHE A 102 -27.88 -13.69 -2.86
N LEU A 103 -28.29 -14.14 -1.67
CA LEU A 103 -29.66 -13.95 -1.18
C LEU A 103 -29.77 -12.63 -0.42
N PRO A 104 -30.98 -12.02 -0.38
CA PRO A 104 -31.25 -10.91 0.51
C PRO A 104 -30.89 -11.28 1.94
N GLY A 105 -30.21 -10.39 2.63
CA GLY A 105 -29.65 -10.67 3.95
C GLY A 105 -30.03 -9.62 4.97
N ASP A 106 -29.40 -9.69 6.13
CA ASP A 106 -29.77 -8.80 7.23
C ASP A 106 -29.26 -7.38 6.96
N VAL A 107 -30.09 -6.39 7.31
CA VAL A 107 -29.70 -4.98 7.27
C VAL A 107 -28.82 -4.69 8.48
N LYS A 108 -27.54 -4.34 8.25
CA LYS A 108 -26.58 -4.07 9.31
C LYS A 108 -26.09 -2.64 9.25
N ARG A 109 -25.92 -2.03 10.43
CA ARG A 109 -25.21 -0.75 10.58
C ARG A 109 -23.71 -1.02 10.55
N VAL A 110 -23.04 -0.54 9.51
CA VAL A 110 -21.60 -0.70 9.34
C VAL A 110 -20.90 0.63 9.58
N LYS A 111 -19.85 0.62 10.42
CA LYS A 111 -18.98 1.78 10.62
C LYS A 111 -18.02 1.88 9.45
N ARG A 112 -17.99 3.05 8.79
CA ARG A 112 -17.09 3.33 7.67
C ARG A 112 -16.21 4.54 7.98
N ASN A 113 -14.90 4.34 7.90
CA ASN A 113 -13.94 5.41 8.15
C ASN A 113 -13.59 6.07 6.81
N ARG A 114 -14.25 7.20 6.51
CA ARG A 114 -14.09 7.92 5.25
C ARG A 114 -12.70 8.52 5.10
N SER A 115 -12.13 9.03 6.20
CA SER A 115 -10.76 9.55 6.23
C SER A 115 -9.75 8.49 5.80
N ARG A 116 -9.83 7.29 6.39
CA ARG A 116 -8.96 6.16 6.04
C ARG A 116 -9.19 5.70 4.61
N ASP A 117 -10.45 5.60 4.17
CA ASP A 117 -10.77 5.14 2.82
C ASP A 117 -10.24 6.13 1.76
N ALA A 118 -10.36 7.44 1.99
CA ALA A 118 -9.78 8.49 1.13
C ALA A 118 -8.24 8.46 1.12
N PHE A 119 -7.62 8.28 2.29
CA PHE A 119 -6.17 8.09 2.41
C PHE A 119 -5.69 6.88 1.60
N LYS A 120 -6.34 5.73 1.77
CA LYS A 120 -6.02 4.52 1.02
C LYS A 120 -6.21 4.71 -0.48
N LEU A 121 -7.25 5.42 -0.90
CA LEU A 121 -7.46 5.75 -2.31
C LEU A 121 -6.30 6.57 -2.87
N ARG A 122 -5.81 7.59 -2.16
CA ARG A 122 -4.64 8.39 -2.60
C ARG A 122 -3.38 7.56 -2.80
N LEU A 123 -3.17 6.56 -1.94
CA LEU A 123 -2.07 5.61 -1.98
C LEU A 123 -2.25 4.45 -2.97
N GLY A 124 -3.39 4.39 -3.66
CA GLY A 124 -3.68 3.35 -4.64
C GLY A 124 -4.23 2.06 -4.05
N MET A 125 -4.62 2.04 -2.77
CA MET A 125 -5.19 0.89 -2.05
C MET A 125 -6.73 0.96 -1.92
N GLY A 126 -7.37 1.81 -2.73
CA GLY A 126 -8.83 1.95 -2.80
C GLY A 126 -9.41 1.36 -4.08
N THR A 127 -10.72 1.23 -4.11
CA THR A 127 -11.49 0.83 -5.30
C THR A 127 -12.49 1.91 -5.67
N LEU A 128 -12.82 2.01 -6.97
CA LEU A 128 -13.91 2.80 -7.50
C LEU A 128 -14.86 1.88 -8.26
N LEU A 129 -16.14 2.22 -8.26
CA LEU A 129 -17.14 1.56 -9.10
C LEU A 129 -17.07 2.22 -10.48
N GLU A 130 -16.68 1.44 -11.49
CA GLU A 130 -16.82 1.82 -12.90
C GLU A 130 -18.08 1.16 -13.45
N GLN A 131 -18.94 1.95 -14.10
CA GLN A 131 -20.07 1.43 -14.87
C GLN A 131 -19.64 1.28 -16.32
N SER A 132 -19.69 0.05 -16.84
CA SER A 132 -19.43 -0.26 -18.25
C SER A 132 -20.65 -0.95 -18.83
N GLY A 133 -21.50 -0.17 -19.52
CA GLY A 133 -22.83 -0.60 -19.94
C GLY A 133 -23.72 -0.90 -18.73
N ASP A 134 -24.35 -2.08 -18.71
CA ASP A 134 -25.24 -2.52 -17.62
C ASP A 134 -24.50 -3.15 -16.43
N LYS A 135 -23.16 -3.22 -16.46
CA LYS A 135 -22.36 -3.86 -15.42
C LYS A 135 -21.63 -2.82 -14.57
N LEU A 136 -21.79 -2.95 -13.25
CA LEU A 136 -21.00 -2.23 -12.24
C LEU A 136 -19.82 -3.11 -11.81
N VAL A 137 -18.60 -2.64 -12.03
CA VAL A 137 -17.37 -3.37 -11.67
C VAL A 137 -16.53 -2.52 -10.71
N GLU A 138 -16.10 -3.13 -9.60
CA GLU A 138 -15.12 -2.50 -8.71
C GLU A 138 -13.71 -2.65 -9.31
N LYS A 139 -13.03 -1.53 -9.52
CA LYS A 139 -11.66 -1.49 -10.05
C LYS A 139 -10.73 -0.78 -9.09
N GLY A 140 -9.49 -1.27 -9.01
CA GLY A 140 -8.44 -0.64 -8.21
C GLY A 140 -8.14 0.77 -8.71
N ALA A 141 -8.20 1.75 -7.80
CA ALA A 141 -8.06 3.16 -8.12
C ALA A 141 -6.90 3.79 -7.34
N GLY A 142 -6.51 5.01 -7.73
CA GLY A 142 -5.43 5.76 -7.08
C GLY A 142 -4.03 5.52 -7.64
N SER A 143 -3.00 5.95 -6.88
CA SER A 143 -1.62 6.01 -7.38
C SER A 143 -1.00 4.63 -7.61
N ALA A 144 -0.72 4.31 -8.88
CA ALA A 144 0.01 3.09 -9.27
C ALA A 144 1.44 3.09 -8.72
N LEU A 145 2.10 4.25 -8.68
CA LEU A 145 3.46 4.38 -8.17
C LEU A 145 3.56 4.13 -6.65
N CYS A 146 2.56 4.59 -5.88
CA CYS A 146 2.50 4.27 -4.45
C CYS A 146 2.24 2.77 -4.23
N ARG A 147 1.33 2.16 -5.01
CA ARG A 147 1.13 0.70 -4.95
C ARG A 147 2.42 -0.06 -5.22
N MET A 148 3.16 0.33 -6.25
CA MET A 148 4.43 -0.30 -6.60
C MET A 148 5.45 -0.16 -5.47
N ASN A 149 5.53 1.01 -4.81
CA ASN A 149 6.40 1.21 -3.65
C ASN A 149 6.02 0.33 -2.45
N PHE A 150 4.73 0.21 -2.14
CA PHE A 150 4.28 -0.70 -1.08
C PHE A 150 4.62 -2.14 -1.42
N TRP A 151 4.43 -2.56 -2.67
CA TRP A 151 4.80 -3.89 -3.13
C TRP A 151 6.32 -4.12 -2.99
N GLN A 152 7.14 -3.19 -3.47
CA GLN A 152 8.61 -3.24 -3.32
C GLN A 152 9.02 -3.31 -1.84
N HIS A 153 8.39 -2.52 -0.98
CA HIS A 153 8.63 -2.57 0.47
C HIS A 153 8.31 -3.95 1.06
N VAL A 154 7.18 -4.55 0.66
CA VAL A 154 6.82 -5.90 1.12
C VAL A 154 7.87 -6.93 0.71
N ILE A 155 8.24 -6.99 -0.57
CA ILE A 155 9.15 -8.04 -1.07
C ILE A 155 10.60 -7.83 -0.59
N THR A 156 11.02 -6.59 -0.30
CA THR A 156 12.41 -6.30 0.10
C THR A 156 12.61 -6.20 1.61
N LYS A 157 11.57 -5.86 2.39
CA LYS A 157 11.67 -5.63 3.84
C LYS A 157 10.81 -6.56 4.69
N ILE A 158 9.60 -6.91 4.24
CA ILE A 158 8.65 -7.67 5.06
C ILE A 158 8.83 -9.17 4.85
N GLU A 159 8.88 -9.61 3.60
CA GLU A 159 9.03 -11.02 3.26
C GLU A 159 10.43 -11.56 3.58
N VAL A 160 11.45 -10.71 3.50
CA VAL A 160 12.83 -11.03 3.89
C VAL A 160 12.97 -10.91 5.40
N ASP A 161 13.29 -12.02 6.07
CA ASP A 161 13.45 -12.05 7.52
C ASP A 161 14.65 -11.19 7.97
N GLY A 162 14.53 -10.57 9.16
CA GLY A 162 15.55 -9.69 9.74
C GLY A 162 15.67 -8.29 9.14
N ARG A 163 14.81 -7.89 8.18
CA ARG A 163 14.85 -6.55 7.56
C ARG A 163 13.85 -5.54 8.16
N LEU A 164 12.89 -6.03 8.95
CA LEU A 164 11.97 -5.18 9.70
C LEU A 164 12.69 -4.57 10.91
N PRO A 165 12.39 -3.31 11.27
CA PRO A 165 12.97 -2.67 12.44
C PRO A 165 12.44 -3.32 13.73
N ASP A 166 13.29 -3.38 14.76
CA ASP A 166 12.89 -3.86 16.08
C ASP A 166 12.12 -2.76 16.83
N ASN A 167 10.84 -2.65 16.53
CA ASN A 167 9.91 -1.72 17.15
C ASN A 167 8.48 -2.29 17.10
N PRO A 168 7.49 -1.67 17.79
CA PRO A 168 6.12 -2.18 17.82
C PRO A 168 5.47 -2.36 16.44
N ILE A 169 5.80 -1.50 15.47
CA ILE A 169 5.26 -1.57 14.10
C ILE A 169 5.86 -2.76 13.36
N GLY A 170 7.18 -2.94 13.41
CA GLY A 170 7.88 -4.07 12.82
C GLY A 170 7.37 -5.40 13.39
N ASN A 171 7.20 -5.48 14.71
CA ASN A 171 6.66 -6.65 15.39
C ASN A 171 5.20 -6.94 14.99
N GLU A 172 4.34 -5.92 14.91
CA GLU A 172 2.94 -6.10 14.47
C GLU A 172 2.86 -6.60 13.01
N ILE A 173 3.73 -6.09 12.12
CA ILE A 173 3.82 -6.54 10.73
C ILE A 173 4.33 -7.99 10.66
N ALA A 174 5.36 -8.34 11.42
CA ALA A 174 5.92 -9.70 11.46
C ALA A 174 4.89 -10.72 11.95
N VAL A 175 4.19 -10.43 13.06
CA VAL A 175 3.11 -11.28 13.57
C VAL A 175 1.99 -11.45 12.55
N TYR A 176 1.62 -10.37 11.84
CA TYR A 176 0.61 -10.45 10.80
C TYR A 176 1.06 -11.28 9.60
N LYS A 177 2.32 -11.16 9.16
CA LYS A 177 2.93 -12.00 8.11
C LYS A 177 2.82 -13.49 8.48
N GLU A 178 3.25 -13.85 9.69
CA GLU A 178 3.21 -15.24 10.15
C GLU A 178 1.77 -15.76 10.26
N THR A 179 0.85 -14.94 10.74
CA THR A 179 -0.59 -15.28 10.77
C THR A 179 -1.13 -15.59 9.38
N LEU A 180 -0.70 -14.84 8.36
CA LEU A 180 -1.14 -15.10 6.98
C LEU A 180 -0.53 -16.38 6.41
N LYS A 181 0.77 -16.64 6.67
CA LYS A 181 1.47 -17.85 6.22
C LYS A 181 0.96 -19.13 6.87
N LYS A 182 0.43 -19.06 8.10
CA LYS A 182 -0.18 -20.20 8.81
C LYS A 182 -1.53 -20.63 8.27
N ASN A 183 -2.19 -19.83 7.43
CA ASN A 183 -3.46 -20.23 6.82
C ASN A 183 -3.19 -21.26 5.72
N VAL A 184 -3.34 -22.53 6.08
CA VAL A 184 -3.16 -23.69 5.20
C VAL A 184 -4.49 -24.41 4.97
N ASP A 185 -4.60 -25.13 3.85
CA ASP A 185 -5.72 -26.02 3.57
C ASP A 185 -5.60 -27.33 4.37
N GLY A 186 -6.58 -28.23 4.23
CA GLY A 186 -6.56 -29.54 4.87
C GLY A 186 -5.40 -30.45 4.44
N SER A 187 -4.69 -30.09 3.37
CA SER A 187 -3.51 -30.78 2.85
C SER A 187 -2.19 -30.09 3.24
N GLY A 188 -2.24 -29.06 4.09
CA GLY A 188 -1.07 -28.31 4.55
C GLY A 188 -0.52 -27.29 3.55
N LYS A 189 -1.17 -27.08 2.40
CA LYS A 189 -0.74 -26.08 1.41
C LYS A 189 -1.26 -24.70 1.81
N GLN A 190 -0.41 -23.69 1.71
CA GLN A 190 -0.80 -22.30 2.00
C GLN A 190 -1.97 -21.84 1.13
N LEU A 191 -3.04 -21.38 1.79
CA LEU A 191 -4.24 -20.83 1.15
C LEU A 191 -3.97 -19.45 0.51
N LEU A 192 -2.98 -18.73 1.03
CA LEU A 192 -2.60 -17.40 0.58
C LEU A 192 -1.12 -17.42 0.19
N ASN A 193 -0.84 -17.28 -1.09
CA ASN A 193 0.51 -17.21 -1.62
C ASN A 193 0.68 -16.04 -2.61
N GLY A 194 1.94 -15.71 -2.89
CA GLY A 194 2.34 -14.71 -3.87
C GLY A 194 1.59 -13.38 -3.74
N LYS A 195 0.98 -12.94 -4.84
CA LYS A 195 0.32 -11.63 -4.96
C LYS A 195 -0.80 -11.41 -3.94
N HIS A 196 -1.52 -12.45 -3.53
CA HIS A 196 -2.60 -12.31 -2.55
C HIS A 196 -2.07 -12.03 -1.13
N LEU A 197 -1.00 -12.71 -0.74
CA LEU A 197 -0.28 -12.44 0.51
C LEU A 197 0.25 -11.00 0.52
N GLN A 198 0.94 -10.61 -0.56
CA GLN A 198 1.52 -9.29 -0.73
C GLN A 198 0.46 -8.19 -0.63
N ASN A 199 -0.67 -8.32 -1.32
CA ASN A 199 -1.76 -7.34 -1.25
C ASN A 199 -2.31 -7.18 0.18
N LYS A 200 -2.42 -8.27 0.95
CA LYS A 200 -2.86 -8.19 2.36
C LYS A 200 -1.82 -7.47 3.23
N LEU A 201 -0.54 -7.76 3.05
CA LEU A 201 0.55 -7.07 3.74
C LEU A 201 0.57 -5.57 3.40
N MET A 202 0.50 -5.22 2.11
CA MET A 202 0.43 -3.82 1.66
C MET A 202 -0.76 -3.08 2.29
N SER A 203 -1.94 -3.70 2.32
CA SER A 203 -3.13 -3.13 2.95
C SER A 203 -2.95 -2.95 4.46
N LYS A 204 -2.30 -3.92 5.15
CA LYS A 204 -1.97 -3.82 6.58
C LYS A 204 -1.05 -2.63 6.85
N VAL A 205 0.04 -2.50 6.08
CA VAL A 205 0.98 -1.38 6.22
C VAL A 205 0.28 -0.05 5.99
N ALA A 206 -0.54 0.09 4.94
CA ALA A 206 -1.28 1.32 4.67
C ALA A 206 -2.26 1.69 5.80
N ASN A 207 -2.95 0.70 6.39
CA ASN A 207 -3.84 0.93 7.54
C ASN A 207 -3.06 1.37 8.79
N MET A 208 -1.92 0.74 9.07
CA MET A 208 -1.06 1.10 10.19
C MET A 208 -0.49 2.51 10.00
N LEU A 209 -0.03 2.84 8.80
CA LEU A 209 0.49 4.17 8.49
C LEU A 209 -0.56 5.26 8.75
N PHE A 210 -1.80 5.06 8.30
CA PHE A 210 -2.90 5.97 8.60
C PHE A 210 -3.16 6.11 10.10
N ARG A 211 -3.11 4.99 10.84
CA ARG A 211 -3.29 4.97 12.29
C ARG A 211 -2.22 5.80 13.01
N GLU A 212 -0.94 5.61 12.67
CA GLU A 212 0.14 6.34 13.32
C GLU A 212 0.14 7.84 12.95
N LEU A 213 -0.11 8.17 11.67
CA LEU A 213 -0.26 9.57 11.25
C LEU A 213 -1.45 10.25 11.95
N SER A 214 -2.58 9.56 12.04
CA SER A 214 -3.74 10.08 12.78
C SER A 214 -3.39 10.31 14.25
N ARG A 215 -2.68 9.39 14.91
CA ARG A 215 -2.30 9.57 16.31
C ARG A 215 -1.34 10.75 16.51
N ALA A 216 -0.36 10.92 15.62
CA ALA A 216 0.64 11.97 15.79
C ALA A 216 0.14 13.37 15.40
N ILE A 217 -0.72 13.46 14.38
CA ILE A 217 -1.14 14.75 13.78
C ILE A 217 -2.53 15.19 14.30
N ALA A 218 -3.51 14.27 14.37
CA ALA A 218 -4.87 14.61 14.81
C ALA A 218 -4.93 15.02 16.30
N VAL A 219 -4.05 14.45 17.13
CA VAL A 219 -3.99 14.76 18.56
C VAL A 219 -3.45 16.17 18.79
N LYS A 220 -2.43 16.60 18.03
CA LYS A 220 -1.85 17.95 18.16
C LYS A 220 -2.87 19.06 17.91
N LEU A 221 -3.71 18.90 16.89
CA LEU A 221 -4.76 19.86 16.53
C LEU A 221 -5.94 19.94 17.52
N SER A 222 -6.03 19.00 18.47
CA SER A 222 -7.08 19.02 19.49
C SER A 222 -6.63 19.69 20.80
N THR A 223 -5.34 20.04 20.89
CA THR A 223 -4.69 20.64 22.07
C THR A 223 -4.26 22.09 21.86
N GLU A 224 -4.47 22.63 20.65
CA GLU A 224 -4.40 24.05 20.30
C GLU A 224 -5.82 24.60 20.18
#